data_AF-A0A7X3REN9-F1
#
_entry.id   AF-A0A7X3REN9-F1
#
_cell.length_a   1.000
_cell.length_b   1.000
_cell.length_c   1.000
_cell.angle_alpha   90.00
_cell.angle_beta   90.00
_cell.angle_gamma   90.00
#
_symmetry.space_group_name_H-M   'P 1'
#
loop_
_entity.id
_entity.type
_entity.pdbx_description
1 polymer ?
#
loop_
_entity_poly.entity_id
_entity_poly.type
_entity_poly.pdbx_seq_one_letter_code
_entity_poly.pdbx_strand_id
1 'polypeptide(L)'
;MCAITPYNNYFLQNTKIAGNHLPVGSIFGLLFLVFLVNVPLRKFMRRGRFAFSALELTVIWMMLIVAVGIPSMGLLQFLLPSLVAVRYFATTENDWAETLHPHIPEWLVVTDARAVTDFYEGIAPGESVPWIPWIKPLLIWGLFALVFYFTTLCLSTILRKQWVERERFSFPLIQIPVQLAAEPASGTLLNAFFKNKLLWAGMVLPVVLHLINGLHAHFPNVPEIPLIYNIHRAFTEKPWHTLGWWPAMRFVIYFSVIGIAALLTLEVSFSLWFFFIFFKIQYIIMKAIGLGIGPWVSCSRQVMGGYLVFVPAVFWIGREHIVTVFRKTFGLGHARTTATTTAKQPIDDSNEPVSYRIARHGVILGFITLIVFLVIAGITTWVAVVTLLSIFITSVVLSWMVVNGGLLLVQAPFFPSEYIDITLGSNAVGHKSLAVLSFQRTFLRDWGELMMPNFLHRFKAADEVQVARRRIVPILGIAIVIAILI
;
A
#
# COMPACT_ATOMS: atom_id res chain seq x y z
N MET A 1 -7.27 -6.62 15.70
CA MET A 1 -6.28 -5.83 14.93
C MET A 1 -6.74 -4.41 14.72
N CYS A 2 -7.93 -4.15 14.16
CA CYS A 2 -8.38 -2.77 13.88
C CYS A 2 -8.29 -1.81 15.07
N ALA A 3 -8.70 -2.23 16.28
CA ALA A 3 -8.57 -1.41 17.48
C ALA A 3 -7.13 -1.37 18.06
N ILE A 4 -6.35 -2.43 17.87
CA ILE A 4 -4.99 -2.56 18.42
C ILE A 4 -4.02 -1.65 17.67
N THR A 5 -4.17 -1.54 16.34
CA THR A 5 -3.22 -0.81 15.49
C THR A 5 -3.18 0.69 15.85
N PRO A 6 -4.30 1.42 15.95
CA PRO A 6 -4.29 2.82 16.39
C PRO A 6 -3.75 3.00 17.82
N TYR A 7 -4.15 2.12 18.74
CA TYR A 7 -3.66 2.18 20.13
C TYR A 7 -2.14 2.01 20.21
N ASN A 8 -1.58 1.01 19.51
CA ASN A 8 -0.13 0.81 19.48
C ASN A 8 0.61 1.94 18.76
N ASN A 9 0.13 2.34 17.57
CA ASN A 9 0.85 3.26 16.70
C ASN A 9 0.75 4.72 17.17
N TYR A 10 -0.39 5.13 17.74
CA TYR A 10 -0.66 6.54 18.04
C TYR A 10 -0.65 6.84 19.55
N PHE A 11 -1.20 5.95 20.38
CA PHE A 11 -1.23 6.15 21.83
C PHE A 11 0.07 5.70 22.49
N LEU A 12 0.47 4.43 22.29
CA LEU A 12 1.72 3.91 22.84
C LEU A 12 2.97 4.39 22.10
N GLN A 13 2.81 4.88 20.86
CA GLN A 13 3.89 5.30 19.96
C GLN A 13 4.99 4.23 19.79
N ASN A 14 4.58 2.97 19.83
CA ASN A 14 5.46 1.83 19.63
C ASN A 14 5.82 1.66 18.15
N THR A 15 6.68 0.67 17.86
CA THR A 15 6.96 0.26 16.48
C THR A 15 5.67 0.00 15.73
N LYS A 16 5.53 0.61 14.55
CA LYS A 16 4.31 0.50 13.74
C LYS A 16 4.07 -0.95 13.33
N ILE A 17 2.87 -1.44 13.61
CA ILE A 17 2.44 -2.82 13.29
C ILE A 17 2.10 -2.97 11.79
N ALA A 18 1.91 -1.83 11.12
CA ALA A 18 1.57 -1.66 9.72
C ALA A 18 2.60 -0.74 9.02
N GLY A 19 2.66 -0.76 7.69
CA GLY A 19 3.40 0.25 6.94
C GLY A 19 4.13 -0.22 5.68
N ASN A 20 3.86 -1.44 5.21
CA ASN A 20 4.50 -2.00 4.03
C ASN A 20 3.61 -3.12 3.44
N HIS A 21 4.02 -3.72 2.32
CA HIS A 21 3.23 -4.75 1.64
C HIS A 21 3.29 -6.14 2.30
N LEU A 22 3.98 -6.27 3.42
CA LEU A 22 3.96 -7.45 4.29
C LEU A 22 3.87 -7.03 5.77
N PRO A 23 2.74 -6.43 6.22
CA PRO A 23 2.64 -5.81 7.54
C PRO A 23 3.01 -6.78 8.66
N VAL A 24 3.87 -6.34 9.59
CA VAL A 24 4.35 -7.16 10.72
C VAL A 24 3.18 -7.69 11.53
N GLY A 25 2.12 -6.91 11.74
CA GLY A 25 0.92 -7.34 12.46
C GLY A 25 0.17 -8.48 11.80
N SER A 26 0.18 -8.56 10.47
CA SER A 26 -0.48 -9.66 9.76
C SER A 26 0.29 -10.97 9.94
N ILE A 27 1.63 -10.90 9.92
CA ILE A 27 2.50 -12.06 10.13
C ILE A 27 2.49 -12.48 11.60
N PHE A 28 2.58 -11.54 12.54
CA PHE A 28 2.48 -11.83 13.96
C PHE A 28 1.13 -12.42 14.32
N GLY A 29 0.02 -11.86 13.81
CA GLY A 29 -1.31 -12.42 14.00
C GLY A 29 -1.44 -13.85 13.44
N LEU A 30 -0.83 -14.13 12.30
CA LEU A 30 -0.78 -15.47 11.74
C LEU A 30 0.06 -16.43 12.59
N LEU A 31 1.24 -16.02 13.04
CA LEU A 31 2.10 -16.81 13.94
C LEU A 31 1.42 -17.09 15.28
N PHE A 32 0.73 -16.10 15.85
CA PHE A 32 -0.09 -16.24 17.05
C PHE A 32 -1.15 -17.33 16.85
N LEU A 33 -1.89 -17.27 15.74
CA LEU A 33 -2.89 -18.28 15.41
C LEU A 33 -2.27 -19.66 15.21
N VAL A 34 -1.12 -19.77 14.56
CA VAL A 34 -0.46 -21.06 14.36
C VAL A 34 0.01 -21.66 15.69
N PHE A 35 0.78 -20.92 16.48
CA PHE A 35 1.44 -21.46 17.67
C PHE A 35 0.56 -21.49 18.92
N LEU A 36 -0.21 -20.44 19.17
CA LEU A 36 -0.96 -20.27 20.42
C LEU A 36 -2.41 -20.73 20.32
N VAL A 37 -2.92 -20.94 19.11
CA VAL A 37 -4.29 -21.44 18.89
C VAL A 37 -4.26 -22.81 18.21
N ASN A 38 -3.70 -22.90 17.01
CA ASN A 38 -3.82 -24.09 16.16
C ASN A 38 -3.06 -25.29 16.73
N VAL A 39 -1.84 -25.11 17.24
CA VAL A 39 -1.07 -26.20 17.88
C VAL A 39 -1.78 -26.76 19.12
N PRO A 40 -2.25 -25.94 20.09
CA PRO A 40 -3.08 -26.43 21.20
C PRO A 40 -4.35 -27.16 20.74
N LEU A 41 -5.08 -26.61 19.76
CA LEU A 41 -6.30 -27.26 19.23
C LEU A 41 -5.98 -28.64 18.63
N ARG A 42 -4.87 -28.78 17.90
CA ARG A 42 -4.42 -30.07 17.33
C ARG A 42 -3.95 -31.05 18.41
N LYS A 43 -3.31 -30.56 19.47
CA LYS A 43 -2.79 -31.41 20.56
C LYS A 43 -3.88 -31.91 21.50
N PHE A 44 -4.81 -31.04 21.88
CA PHE A 44 -5.75 -31.32 22.97
C PHE A 44 -7.16 -31.69 22.50
N MET A 45 -7.59 -31.29 21.30
CA MET A 45 -8.93 -31.63 20.81
C MET A 45 -8.90 -32.90 19.95
N ARG A 46 -9.85 -33.81 20.21
CA ARG A 46 -10.01 -35.10 19.51
C ARG A 46 -9.92 -34.91 17.98
N ARG A 47 -8.89 -35.52 17.38
CA ARG A 47 -8.63 -35.57 15.92
C ARG A 47 -8.45 -34.21 15.21
N GLY A 48 -8.16 -33.12 15.93
CA GLY A 48 -7.92 -31.82 15.30
C GLY A 48 -9.11 -31.24 14.55
N ARG A 49 -10.35 -31.65 14.87
CA ARG A 49 -11.57 -31.25 14.13
C ARG A 49 -11.85 -29.74 14.14
N PHE A 50 -11.34 -29.01 15.14
CA PHE A 50 -11.47 -27.56 15.28
C PHE A 50 -10.16 -26.82 14.93
N ALA A 51 -9.12 -27.55 14.53
CA ALA A 51 -7.88 -26.93 14.10
C ALA A 51 -8.11 -26.22 12.76
N PHE A 52 -7.57 -25.01 12.64
CA PHE A 52 -7.60 -24.28 11.39
C PHE A 52 -6.79 -25.00 10.33
N SER A 53 -7.40 -25.12 9.16
CA SER A 53 -6.76 -25.59 7.95
C SER A 53 -5.84 -24.53 7.33
N ALA A 54 -4.95 -24.94 6.43
CA ALA A 54 -4.12 -24.01 5.66
C ALA A 54 -4.94 -22.98 4.88
N LEU A 55 -6.10 -23.41 4.36
CA LEU A 55 -7.08 -22.56 3.73
C LEU A 55 -7.59 -21.47 4.69
N GLU A 56 -8.07 -21.87 5.86
CA GLU A 56 -8.64 -20.94 6.84
C GLU A 56 -7.59 -19.96 7.36
N LEU A 57 -6.39 -20.44 7.69
CA LEU A 57 -5.28 -19.58 8.11
C LEU A 57 -4.87 -18.57 7.03
N THR A 58 -4.81 -19.00 5.77
CA THR A 58 -4.49 -18.11 4.65
C THR A 58 -5.57 -17.06 4.48
N VAL A 59 -6.86 -17.43 4.51
CA VAL A 59 -7.99 -16.49 4.43
C VAL A 59 -7.98 -15.51 5.62
N ILE A 60 -7.68 -15.98 6.83
CA ILE A 60 -7.53 -15.10 8.01
C ILE A 60 -6.39 -14.11 7.80
N TRP A 61 -5.24 -14.55 7.28
CA TRP A 61 -4.15 -13.63 6.93
C TRP A 61 -4.58 -12.57 5.89
N MET A 62 -5.35 -12.96 4.87
CA MET A 62 -5.89 -12.01 3.88
C MET A 62 -6.73 -10.91 4.55
N MET A 63 -7.54 -11.27 5.55
CA MET A 63 -8.33 -10.33 6.37
C MET A 63 -7.44 -9.50 7.31
N LEU A 64 -6.42 -10.09 7.94
CA LEU A 64 -5.52 -9.40 8.86
C LEU A 64 -4.77 -8.25 8.17
N ILE A 65 -4.34 -8.42 6.91
CA ILE A 65 -3.71 -7.31 6.15
C ILE A 65 -4.67 -6.13 5.99
N VAL A 66 -5.96 -6.37 5.71
CA VAL A 66 -6.96 -5.29 5.62
C VAL A 66 -7.12 -4.61 6.98
N ALA A 67 -7.28 -5.42 8.02
CA ALA A 67 -7.52 -4.98 9.40
C ALA A 67 -6.36 -4.20 10.03
N VAL A 68 -5.14 -4.35 9.48
CA VAL A 68 -3.95 -3.64 9.95
C VAL A 68 -3.63 -2.42 9.08
N GLY A 69 -3.85 -2.51 7.76
CA GLY A 69 -3.53 -1.42 6.84
C GLY A 69 -4.50 -0.25 6.89
N ILE A 70 -5.82 -0.48 6.81
CA ILE A 70 -6.81 0.62 6.73
C ILE A 70 -6.76 1.55 7.95
N PRO A 71 -6.71 1.04 9.20
CA PRO A 71 -6.59 1.89 10.39
C PRO A 71 -5.22 2.57 10.56
N SER A 72 -4.26 2.25 9.69
CA SER A 72 -2.90 2.79 9.72
C SER A 72 -2.58 3.61 8.48
N MET A 73 -1.43 3.39 7.84
CA MET A 73 -0.91 4.20 6.74
C MET A 73 -1.70 3.98 5.45
N GLY A 74 -2.52 2.93 5.37
CA GLY A 74 -3.40 2.66 4.25
C GLY A 74 -4.58 3.64 4.11
N LEU A 75 -5.00 4.32 5.18
CA LEU A 75 -6.04 5.36 5.12
C LEU A 75 -6.07 6.27 6.36
N LEU A 76 -6.40 5.72 7.53
CA LEU A 76 -6.85 6.53 8.68
C LEU A 76 -5.75 7.40 9.30
N GLN A 77 -4.48 6.97 9.25
CA GLN A 77 -3.34 7.77 9.75
C GLN A 77 -3.30 9.16 9.10
N PHE A 78 -3.67 9.23 7.82
CA PHE A 78 -3.61 10.45 7.03
C PHE A 78 -4.97 11.13 6.96
N LEU A 79 -6.06 10.35 6.88
CA LEU A 79 -7.41 10.89 6.80
C LEU A 79 -7.73 11.77 8.02
N LEU A 80 -7.69 11.21 9.23
CA LEU A 80 -8.24 11.88 10.42
C LEU A 80 -7.55 13.22 10.72
N PRO A 81 -6.20 13.31 10.75
CA PRO A 81 -5.54 14.60 10.97
C PRO A 81 -5.86 15.62 9.87
N SER A 82 -6.04 15.18 8.62
CA SER A 82 -6.35 16.08 7.50
C SER A 82 -7.72 16.74 7.65
N LEU A 83 -8.69 16.06 8.27
CA LEU A 83 -10.05 16.58 8.44
C LEU A 83 -10.10 17.80 9.37
N VAL A 84 -9.12 17.94 10.27
CA VAL A 84 -9.05 19.03 11.26
C VAL A 84 -7.88 19.98 11.01
N ALA A 85 -6.80 19.52 10.35
CA ALA A 85 -5.53 20.25 10.22
C ALA A 85 -5.69 21.64 9.60
N VAL A 86 -6.51 21.78 8.55
CA VAL A 86 -6.67 23.06 7.84
C VAL A 86 -7.28 24.14 8.75
N ARG A 87 -8.05 23.74 9.76
CA ARG A 87 -8.64 24.67 10.74
C ARG A 87 -7.77 24.81 11.99
N TYR A 88 -7.21 23.71 12.51
CA TYR A 88 -6.37 23.73 13.71
C TYR A 88 -5.09 24.56 13.52
N PHE A 89 -4.43 24.41 12.37
CA PHE A 89 -3.18 25.11 12.08
C PHE A 89 -3.39 26.46 11.37
N ALA A 90 -4.63 26.95 11.24
CA ALA A 90 -4.86 28.27 10.67
C ALA A 90 -4.40 29.35 11.66
N THR A 91 -3.51 30.24 11.21
CA THR A 91 -3.02 31.37 12.00
C THR A 91 -3.12 32.66 11.20
N THR A 92 -2.99 33.80 11.88
CA THR A 92 -2.94 35.13 11.25
C THR A 92 -1.71 35.33 10.37
N GLU A 93 -0.67 34.52 10.52
CA GLU A 93 0.57 34.63 9.74
C GLU A 93 0.51 33.81 8.44
N ASN A 94 -0.34 32.78 8.38
CA ASN A 94 -0.49 31.93 7.21
C ASN A 94 -1.75 32.21 6.39
N ASP A 95 -2.69 33.02 6.93
CA ASP A 95 -3.93 33.45 6.30
C ASP A 95 -4.80 32.29 5.79
N TRP A 96 -4.67 31.08 6.32
CA TRP A 96 -5.41 29.90 5.83
C TRP A 96 -6.93 30.06 5.98
N ALA A 97 -7.37 30.77 7.02
CA ALA A 97 -8.78 31.07 7.22
C ALA A 97 -9.38 31.87 6.05
N GLU A 98 -8.61 32.81 5.49
CA GLU A 98 -9.07 33.67 4.40
C GLU A 98 -8.80 33.05 3.02
N THR A 99 -7.67 32.33 2.89
CA THR A 99 -7.18 31.85 1.58
C THR A 99 -7.56 30.41 1.26
N LEU A 100 -7.77 29.53 2.25
CA LEU A 100 -8.05 28.10 2.04
C LEU A 100 -9.47 27.72 2.43
N HIS A 101 -9.98 28.17 3.59
CA HIS A 101 -11.28 27.74 4.10
C HIS A 101 -12.44 28.00 3.11
N PRO A 102 -12.52 29.15 2.41
CA PRO A 102 -13.61 29.40 1.46
C PRO A 102 -13.63 28.45 0.26
N HIS A 103 -12.51 27.76 0.00
CA HIS A 103 -12.36 26.86 -1.13
C HIS A 103 -12.58 25.39 -0.78
N ILE A 104 -12.69 25.04 0.51
CA ILE A 104 -12.91 23.67 0.97
C ILE A 104 -14.36 23.51 1.42
N PRO A 105 -15.14 22.62 0.79
CA PRO A 105 -16.49 22.33 1.25
C PRO A 105 -16.51 21.82 2.68
N GLU A 106 -17.40 22.38 3.50
CA GLU A 106 -17.55 22.02 4.93
C GLU A 106 -17.89 20.55 5.16
N TRP A 107 -18.48 19.87 4.18
CA TRP A 107 -18.80 18.45 4.27
C TRP A 107 -17.58 17.53 4.14
N LEU A 108 -16.42 18.04 3.70
CA LEU A 108 -15.17 17.28 3.61
C LEU A 108 -14.34 17.30 4.89
N VAL A 109 -14.62 18.22 5.83
CA VAL A 109 -13.78 18.52 6.99
C VAL A 109 -14.62 18.62 8.27
N VAL A 110 -13.97 18.55 9.42
CA VAL A 110 -14.62 18.84 10.70
C VAL A 110 -14.57 20.36 10.92
N THR A 111 -15.73 20.99 11.09
CA THR A 111 -15.85 22.44 11.21
C THR A 111 -16.05 22.93 12.66
N ASP A 112 -16.48 22.05 13.55
CA ASP A 112 -16.70 22.35 14.97
C ASP A 112 -15.38 22.66 15.68
N ALA A 113 -15.28 23.85 16.27
CA ALA A 113 -14.03 24.35 16.86
C ALA A 113 -13.54 23.50 18.03
N ARG A 114 -14.47 22.98 18.84
CA ARG A 114 -14.15 22.11 19.97
C ARG A 114 -13.61 20.78 19.47
N ALA A 115 -14.30 20.11 18.55
CA ALA A 115 -13.85 18.85 17.97
C ALA A 115 -12.48 18.95 17.25
N VAL A 116 -12.20 20.10 16.62
CA VAL A 116 -10.90 20.39 15.99
C VAL A 116 -9.78 20.50 17.04
N THR A 117 -10.04 21.22 18.13
CA THR A 117 -9.06 21.43 19.21
C THR A 117 -8.83 20.15 20.02
N ASP A 118 -9.91 19.50 20.44
CA ASP A 118 -9.93 18.25 21.20
C ASP A 118 -9.15 17.11 20.51
N PHE A 119 -9.09 17.11 19.16
CA PHE A 119 -8.32 16.10 18.41
C PHE A 119 -6.82 16.18 18.67
N TYR A 120 -6.26 17.38 18.75
CA TYR A 120 -4.81 17.58 18.93
C TYR A 120 -4.43 17.77 20.40
N GLU A 121 -5.28 18.42 21.18
CA GLU A 121 -4.99 18.79 22.59
C GLU A 121 -5.52 17.76 23.59
N GLY A 122 -6.42 16.87 23.15
CA GLY A 122 -7.07 15.88 23.99
C GLY A 122 -8.38 16.39 24.60
N ILE A 123 -9.28 15.46 24.91
CA ILE A 123 -10.56 15.74 25.59
C ILE A 123 -10.36 15.83 27.11
N ALA A 124 -11.21 16.61 27.79
CA ALA A 124 -11.14 16.71 29.24
C ALA A 124 -11.51 15.38 29.93
N PRO A 125 -10.95 15.09 31.13
CA PRO A 125 -11.25 13.85 31.84
C PRO A 125 -12.75 13.66 32.10
N GLY A 126 -13.29 12.52 31.70
CA GLY A 126 -14.72 12.17 31.87
C GLY A 126 -15.64 12.67 30.76
N GLU A 127 -15.14 13.45 29.82
CA GLU A 127 -15.89 13.81 28.62
C GLU A 127 -15.81 12.71 27.56
N SER A 128 -16.80 12.67 26.67
CA SER A 128 -16.83 11.76 25.54
C SER A 128 -16.41 12.49 24.26
N VAL A 129 -15.85 11.74 23.31
CA VAL A 129 -15.49 12.27 22.00
C VAL A 129 -16.75 12.88 21.34
N PRO A 130 -16.70 14.12 20.85
CA PRO A 130 -17.84 14.74 20.17
C PRO A 130 -17.99 14.10 18.78
N TRP A 131 -18.67 12.96 18.68
CA TRP A 131 -18.77 12.21 17.43
C TRP A 131 -19.61 12.89 16.34
N ILE A 132 -20.59 13.72 16.72
CA ILE A 132 -21.55 14.31 15.76
C ILE A 132 -20.86 15.09 14.62
N PRO A 133 -19.90 16.00 14.91
CA PRO A 133 -19.12 16.69 13.86
C PRO A 133 -18.35 15.78 12.90
N TRP A 134 -18.01 14.55 13.32
CA TRP A 134 -17.20 13.61 12.52
C TRP A 134 -18.04 12.74 11.60
N ILE A 135 -19.30 12.45 11.95
CA ILE A 135 -20.15 11.49 11.22
C ILE A 135 -20.20 11.82 9.72
N LYS A 136 -20.50 13.07 9.36
CA LYS A 136 -20.68 13.46 7.96
C LYS A 136 -19.38 13.37 7.15
N PRO A 137 -18.24 13.98 7.56
CA PRO A 137 -16.97 13.80 6.87
C PRO A 137 -16.54 12.33 6.76
N LEU A 138 -16.66 11.55 7.84
CA LEU A 138 -16.24 10.14 7.86
C LEU A 138 -17.08 9.27 6.93
N LEU A 139 -18.41 9.46 6.86
CA LEU A 139 -19.26 8.71 5.94
C LEU A 139 -18.92 9.02 4.47
N ILE A 140 -18.65 10.28 4.16
CA ILE A 140 -18.33 10.73 2.80
C ILE A 140 -16.98 10.18 2.35
N TRP A 141 -15.94 10.32 3.19
CA TRP A 141 -14.62 9.75 2.91
C TRP A 141 -14.62 8.22 2.92
N GLY A 142 -15.41 7.60 3.79
CA GLY A 142 -15.64 6.15 3.79
C GLY A 142 -16.25 5.66 2.47
N LEU A 143 -17.27 6.35 1.95
CA LEU A 143 -17.86 6.04 0.65
C LEU A 143 -16.84 6.23 -0.49
N PHE A 144 -16.07 7.32 -0.47
CA PHE A 144 -14.99 7.55 -1.42
C PHE A 144 -13.97 6.40 -1.41
N ALA A 145 -13.50 6.00 -0.23
CA ALA A 145 -12.56 4.90 -0.05
C ALA A 145 -13.13 3.56 -0.53
N LEU A 146 -14.40 3.26 -0.25
CA LEU A 146 -15.07 2.05 -0.73
C LEU A 146 -15.15 1.99 -2.26
N VAL A 147 -15.54 3.09 -2.91
CA VAL A 147 -15.56 3.17 -4.37
C VAL A 147 -14.14 3.00 -4.93
N PHE A 148 -13.15 3.67 -4.34
CA PHE A 148 -11.75 3.56 -4.75
C PHE A 148 -11.20 2.13 -4.62
N TYR A 149 -11.44 1.47 -3.48
CA TYR A 149 -11.02 0.08 -3.26
C TYR A 149 -11.76 -0.90 -4.17
N PHE A 150 -13.04 -0.67 -4.45
CA PHE A 150 -13.78 -1.48 -5.41
C PHE A 150 -13.24 -1.30 -6.84
N THR A 151 -12.94 -0.07 -7.27
CA THR A 151 -12.33 0.20 -8.58
C THR A 151 -10.97 -0.47 -8.72
N THR A 152 -10.12 -0.40 -7.69
CA THR A 152 -8.81 -1.06 -7.70
C THR A 152 -8.91 -2.59 -7.64
N LEU A 153 -9.92 -3.16 -6.96
CA LEU A 153 -10.22 -4.60 -7.01
C LEU A 153 -10.62 -5.04 -8.42
N CYS A 154 -11.50 -4.29 -9.07
CA CYS A 154 -11.91 -4.54 -10.45
C CYS A 154 -10.73 -4.44 -11.43
N LEU A 155 -9.86 -3.43 -11.26
CA LEU A 155 -8.64 -3.29 -12.05
C LEU A 155 -7.67 -4.47 -11.81
N SER A 156 -7.49 -4.87 -10.55
CA SER A 156 -6.68 -6.04 -10.18
C SER A 156 -7.20 -7.32 -10.84
N THR A 157 -8.53 -7.48 -10.91
CA THR A 157 -9.17 -8.63 -11.59
C THR A 157 -8.82 -8.68 -13.08
N ILE A 158 -8.83 -7.53 -13.77
CA ILE A 158 -8.49 -7.45 -15.20
C ILE A 158 -7.02 -7.81 -15.44
N LEU A 159 -6.13 -7.31 -14.59
CA LEU A 159 -4.67 -7.48 -14.73
C LEU A 159 -4.19 -8.85 -14.23
N ARG A 160 -4.91 -9.50 -13.31
CA ARG A 160 -4.51 -10.76 -12.67
C ARG A 160 -4.07 -11.80 -13.69
N LYS A 161 -4.88 -12.09 -14.70
CA LYS A 161 -4.58 -13.16 -15.67
C LYS A 161 -3.31 -12.87 -16.48
N GLN A 162 -3.06 -11.61 -16.83
CA GLN A 162 -1.83 -11.22 -17.50
C GLN A 162 -0.62 -11.46 -16.59
N TRP A 163 -0.66 -10.95 -15.36
CA TRP A 163 0.49 -10.99 -14.46
C TRP A 163 0.75 -12.34 -13.81
N VAL A 164 -0.31 -13.07 -13.44
CA VAL A 164 -0.23 -14.36 -12.74
C VAL A 164 -0.02 -15.52 -13.71
N GLU A 165 -0.77 -15.59 -14.81
CA GLU A 165 -0.77 -16.79 -15.68
C GLU A 165 0.12 -16.63 -16.91
N ARG A 166 0.12 -15.46 -17.56
CA ARG A 166 0.88 -15.23 -18.79
C ARG A 166 2.32 -14.82 -18.50
N GLU A 167 2.50 -13.78 -17.69
CA GLU A 167 3.82 -13.25 -17.32
C GLU A 167 4.44 -13.99 -16.13
N ARG A 168 3.64 -14.77 -15.39
CA ARG A 168 4.09 -15.63 -14.28
C ARG A 168 4.99 -14.92 -13.28
N PHE A 169 4.53 -13.77 -12.79
CA PHE A 169 5.24 -13.04 -11.73
C PHE A 169 5.51 -13.94 -10.51
N SER A 170 6.59 -13.63 -9.79
CA SER A 170 7.12 -14.46 -8.71
C SER A 170 6.34 -14.33 -7.39
N PHE A 171 5.63 -13.20 -7.18
CA PHE A 171 4.90 -12.87 -5.94
C PHE A 171 5.68 -13.20 -4.64
N PRO A 172 6.93 -12.74 -4.45
CA PRO A 172 7.80 -13.24 -3.38
C PRO A 172 7.20 -13.09 -1.97
N LEU A 173 6.50 -11.97 -1.73
CA LEU A 173 5.94 -11.64 -0.41
C LEU A 173 4.83 -12.60 0.06
N ILE A 174 4.12 -13.29 -0.84
CA ILE A 174 3.06 -14.23 -0.43
C ILE A 174 3.62 -15.56 0.08
N GLN A 175 4.85 -15.89 -0.30
CA GLN A 175 5.41 -17.21 -0.02
C GLN A 175 5.53 -17.42 1.49
N ILE A 176 5.89 -16.37 2.24
CA ILE A 176 6.00 -16.39 3.70
C ILE A 176 4.66 -16.78 4.35
N PRO A 177 3.57 -16.00 4.22
CA PRO A 177 2.31 -16.33 4.90
C PRO A 177 1.72 -17.67 4.46
N VAL A 178 1.86 -18.05 3.18
CA VAL A 178 1.40 -19.37 2.69
C VAL A 178 2.20 -20.51 3.33
N GLN A 179 3.53 -20.37 3.46
CA GLN A 179 4.38 -21.37 4.12
C GLN A 179 4.11 -21.45 5.64
N LEU A 180 3.84 -20.32 6.30
CA LEU A 180 3.45 -20.30 7.71
C LEU A 180 2.10 -20.99 7.95
N ALA A 181 1.16 -20.84 7.01
CA ALA A 181 -0.17 -21.45 7.06
C ALA A 181 -0.21 -22.92 6.61
N ALA A 182 0.84 -23.44 5.98
CA ALA A 182 0.85 -24.77 5.38
C ALA A 182 0.50 -25.89 6.38
N GLU A 183 -0.22 -26.92 5.92
CA GLU A 183 -0.62 -28.04 6.76
C GLU A 183 0.58 -28.85 7.26
N PRO A 184 0.53 -29.35 8.51
CA PRO A 184 1.50 -30.31 9.00
C PRO A 184 1.26 -31.70 8.41
N ALA A 185 2.34 -32.47 8.27
CA ALA A 185 2.25 -33.88 7.93
C ALA A 185 1.48 -34.66 9.00
N SER A 186 0.80 -35.73 8.59
CA SER A 186 0.00 -36.58 9.49
C SER A 186 0.81 -37.01 10.72
N GLY A 187 0.18 -36.90 11.90
CA GLY A 187 0.82 -37.22 13.18
C GLY A 187 1.77 -36.15 13.74
N THR A 188 1.88 -34.98 13.09
CA THR A 188 2.76 -33.90 13.58
C THR A 188 1.98 -32.61 13.86
N LEU A 189 2.43 -31.85 14.86
CA LEU A 189 1.76 -30.61 15.27
C LEU A 189 2.18 -29.39 14.43
N LEU A 190 3.39 -29.43 13.88
CA LEU A 190 4.01 -28.34 13.13
C LEU A 190 4.34 -28.78 11.70
N ASN A 191 4.25 -27.83 10.76
CA ASN A 191 4.57 -28.07 9.36
C ASN A 191 6.08 -28.18 9.12
N ALA A 192 6.45 -28.54 7.88
CA ALA A 192 7.85 -28.75 7.51
C ALA A 192 8.70 -27.47 7.67
N PHE A 193 8.10 -26.29 7.43
CA PHE A 193 8.77 -25.00 7.58
C PHE A 193 9.28 -24.79 9.01
N PHE A 194 8.42 -24.96 10.02
CA PHE A 194 8.81 -24.81 11.42
C PHE A 194 9.69 -25.93 11.98
N LYS A 195 9.89 -27.03 11.25
CA LYS A 195 10.83 -28.10 11.66
C LYS A 195 12.25 -27.85 11.16
N ASN A 196 12.45 -26.88 10.28
CA ASN A 196 13.77 -26.56 9.75
C ASN A 196 14.64 -25.93 10.86
N LYS A 197 15.71 -26.61 11.27
CA LYS A 197 16.63 -26.10 12.31
C LYS A 197 17.40 -24.86 11.86
N LEU A 198 17.69 -24.72 10.56
CA LEU A 198 18.38 -23.56 10.00
C LEU A 198 17.50 -22.30 10.08
N LEU A 199 16.18 -22.46 9.92
CA LEU A 199 15.22 -21.37 10.11
C LEU A 199 15.33 -20.82 11.54
N TRP A 200 15.31 -21.69 12.55
CA TRP A 200 15.41 -21.27 13.95
C TRP A 200 16.78 -20.66 14.27
N ALA A 201 17.87 -21.25 13.77
CA ALA A 201 19.20 -20.67 13.93
C ALA A 201 19.28 -19.25 13.32
N GLY A 202 18.70 -19.07 12.13
CA GLY A 202 18.60 -17.76 11.47
C GLY A 202 17.69 -16.77 12.20
N MET A 203 16.62 -17.23 12.86
CA MET A 203 15.74 -16.38 13.68
C MET A 203 16.37 -15.93 14.99
N VAL A 204 17.22 -16.75 15.62
CA VAL A 204 17.85 -16.41 16.91
C VAL A 204 18.67 -15.13 16.80
N LEU A 205 19.40 -14.94 15.70
CA LEU A 205 20.24 -13.75 15.51
C LEU A 205 19.46 -12.42 15.59
N PRO A 206 18.45 -12.15 14.74
CA PRO A 206 17.67 -10.91 14.83
C PRO A 206 16.88 -10.82 16.14
N VAL A 207 16.36 -11.94 16.68
CA VAL A 207 15.61 -11.92 17.95
C VAL A 207 16.51 -11.46 19.09
N VAL A 208 17.71 -12.01 19.21
CA VAL A 208 18.66 -11.63 20.27
C VAL A 208 19.11 -10.18 20.09
N LEU A 209 19.45 -9.75 18.87
CA LEU A 209 19.88 -8.37 18.61
C LEU A 209 18.76 -7.35 18.91
N HIS A 210 17.54 -7.61 18.45
CA HIS A 210 16.41 -6.73 18.75
C HIS A 210 16.01 -6.77 20.22
N LEU A 211 16.17 -7.90 20.90
CA LEU A 211 15.94 -8.00 22.34
C LEU A 211 16.97 -7.14 23.11
N ILE A 212 18.26 -7.24 22.78
CA ILE A 212 19.30 -6.42 23.41
C ILE A 212 19.05 -4.92 23.16
N ASN A 213 18.77 -4.54 21.91
CA ASN A 213 18.50 -3.14 21.59
C ASN A 213 17.18 -2.63 22.18
N GLY A 214 16.16 -3.49 22.28
CA GLY A 214 14.91 -3.17 22.98
C GLY A 214 15.12 -3.01 24.48
N LEU A 215 15.93 -3.88 25.10
CA LEU A 215 16.34 -3.73 26.49
C LEU A 215 17.14 -2.45 26.71
N HIS A 216 18.09 -2.11 25.84
CA HIS A 216 18.83 -0.84 25.90
C HIS A 216 17.88 0.38 25.89
N ALA A 217 16.85 0.36 25.05
CA ALA A 217 15.88 1.45 24.97
C ALA A 217 15.09 1.68 26.26
N HIS A 218 14.86 0.63 27.07
CA HIS A 218 14.17 0.72 28.36
C HIS A 218 15.12 0.81 29.56
N PHE A 219 16.31 0.23 29.44
CA PHE A 219 17.34 0.11 30.47
C PHE A 219 18.69 0.53 29.88
N PRO A 220 19.09 1.81 30.00
CA PRO A 220 20.30 2.34 29.38
C PRO A 220 21.62 1.64 29.78
N ASN A 221 21.60 0.86 30.87
CA ASN A 221 22.76 0.06 31.32
C ASN A 221 23.07 -1.13 30.40
N VAL A 222 22.11 -1.60 29.61
CA VAL A 222 22.33 -2.65 28.60
C VAL A 222 23.03 -2.00 27.39
N PRO A 223 24.09 -2.57 26.81
CA PRO A 223 24.75 -1.96 25.66
C PRO A 223 23.87 -1.99 24.40
N GLU A 224 23.94 -0.95 23.59
CA GLU A 224 23.34 -0.93 22.24
C GLU A 224 24.27 -1.61 21.23
N ILE A 225 23.70 -2.44 20.36
CA ILE A 225 24.39 -2.97 19.19
C ILE A 225 23.96 -2.15 17.97
N PRO A 226 24.84 -1.29 17.40
CA PRO A 226 24.45 -0.38 16.33
C PRO A 226 24.14 -1.14 15.04
N LEU A 227 22.99 -0.85 14.45
CA LEU A 227 22.56 -1.38 13.15
C LEU A 227 22.63 -0.35 12.01
N ILE A 228 22.92 0.92 12.34
CA ILE A 228 22.99 2.04 11.39
C ILE A 228 24.38 2.65 11.43
N TYR A 229 25.06 2.63 10.29
CA TYR A 229 26.40 3.18 10.12
C TYR A 229 26.36 4.33 9.12
N ASN A 230 26.68 5.54 9.59
CA ASN A 230 26.57 6.79 8.82
C ASN A 230 27.83 7.07 7.99
N ILE A 231 28.01 6.32 6.89
CA ILE A 231 29.18 6.42 5.99
C ILE A 231 29.43 7.87 5.53
N HIS A 232 28.37 8.62 5.23
CA HIS A 232 28.47 10.01 4.76
C HIS A 232 29.24 10.95 5.70
N ARG A 233 29.37 10.63 6.99
CA ARG A 233 30.09 11.49 7.96
C ARG A 233 31.59 11.63 7.64
N ALA A 234 32.16 10.67 6.91
CA ALA A 234 33.54 10.74 6.45
C ALA A 234 33.74 11.76 5.30
N PHE A 235 32.66 12.24 4.69
CA PHE A 235 32.68 13.11 3.52
C PHE A 235 32.15 14.49 3.88
N THR A 236 33.02 15.42 4.26
CA THR A 236 32.64 16.77 4.69
C THR A 236 32.88 17.83 3.62
N GLU A 237 33.77 17.57 2.67
CA GLU A 237 34.16 18.53 1.63
C GLU A 237 33.22 18.50 0.41
N LYS A 238 33.16 19.62 -0.33
CA LYS A 238 32.41 19.69 -1.60
C LYS A 238 33.14 18.92 -2.70
N PRO A 239 32.43 18.22 -3.61
CA PRO A 239 30.99 18.00 -3.66
C PRO A 239 30.50 16.81 -2.81
N TRP A 240 31.41 16.04 -2.20
CA TRP A 240 31.14 14.77 -1.50
C TRP A 240 30.23 14.87 -0.28
N HIS A 241 30.16 16.03 0.39
CA HIS A 241 29.24 16.27 1.50
C HIS A 241 27.75 16.02 1.16
N THR A 242 27.42 16.04 -0.14
CA THR A 242 26.08 15.71 -0.66
C THR A 242 25.70 14.24 -0.45
N LEU A 243 26.65 13.37 -0.12
CA LEU A 243 26.38 12.01 0.34
C LEU A 243 25.56 12.00 1.64
N GLY A 244 25.67 13.04 2.46
CA GLY A 244 24.83 13.23 3.66
C GLY A 244 23.42 13.73 3.36
N TRP A 245 23.16 14.21 2.14
CA TRP A 245 21.85 14.72 1.76
C TRP A 245 20.91 13.57 1.39
N TRP A 246 19.59 13.83 1.46
CA TRP A 246 18.58 12.80 1.23
C TRP A 246 18.75 12.10 -0.13
N PRO A 247 18.60 10.77 -0.20
CA PRO A 247 18.66 9.82 0.92
C PRO A 247 20.10 9.70 1.44
N ALA A 248 20.36 9.91 2.73
CA ALA A 248 21.73 9.91 3.24
C ALA A 248 22.43 8.55 2.99
N MET A 249 23.71 8.56 2.60
CA MET A 249 24.52 7.37 2.43
C MET A 249 24.77 6.74 3.80
N ARG A 250 24.08 5.64 4.08
CA ARG A 250 24.13 4.89 5.33
C ARG A 250 24.17 3.41 4.99
N PHE A 251 24.96 2.67 5.75
CA PHE A 251 24.87 1.21 5.77
C PHE A 251 23.94 0.81 6.90
N VAL A 252 22.80 0.23 6.57
CA VAL A 252 21.78 -0.16 7.55
C VAL A 252 21.50 -1.64 7.46
N ILE A 253 21.65 -2.33 8.59
CA ILE A 253 21.38 -3.76 8.71
C ILE A 253 19.91 -3.95 9.09
N TYR A 254 19.06 -4.14 8.08
CA TYR A 254 17.64 -4.47 8.27
C TYR A 254 17.40 -5.96 8.05
N PHE A 255 17.35 -6.75 9.12
CA PHE A 255 17.17 -8.22 9.04
C PHE A 255 15.91 -8.65 8.27
N SER A 256 14.80 -7.93 8.41
CA SER A 256 13.58 -8.20 7.64
C SER A 256 13.77 -7.98 6.13
N VAL A 257 14.47 -6.91 5.74
CA VAL A 257 14.81 -6.63 4.34
C VAL A 257 15.79 -7.66 3.81
N ILE A 258 16.78 -8.08 4.60
CA ILE A 258 17.73 -9.14 4.22
C ILE A 258 16.97 -10.46 3.97
N GLY A 259 16.05 -10.84 4.85
CA GLY A 259 15.25 -12.05 4.69
C GLY A 259 14.38 -12.04 3.44
N ILE A 260 13.86 -10.88 3.06
CA ILE A 260 13.00 -10.75 1.88
C ILE A 260 13.81 -10.57 0.59
N ALA A 261 14.97 -9.91 0.67
CA ALA A 261 15.93 -9.83 -0.43
C ALA A 261 16.35 -11.22 -0.92
N ALA A 262 16.40 -12.22 -0.04
CA ALA A 262 16.67 -13.62 -0.40
C ALA A 262 15.56 -14.26 -1.27
N LEU A 263 14.36 -13.69 -1.29
CA LEU A 263 13.24 -14.13 -2.16
C LEU A 263 13.18 -13.37 -3.48
N LEU A 264 13.99 -12.31 -3.65
CA LEU A 264 14.00 -11.50 -4.85
C LEU A 264 14.85 -12.14 -5.95
N THR A 265 14.56 -11.78 -7.20
CA THR A 265 15.43 -12.17 -8.32
C THR A 265 16.77 -11.43 -8.23
N LEU A 266 17.80 -12.03 -8.82
CA LEU A 266 19.14 -11.42 -8.89
C LEU A 266 19.11 -10.05 -9.55
N GLU A 267 18.34 -9.91 -10.64
CA GLU A 267 18.22 -8.66 -11.40
C GLU A 267 17.60 -7.53 -10.58
N VAL A 268 16.54 -7.82 -9.82
CA VAL A 268 15.90 -6.82 -8.94
C VAL A 268 16.84 -6.44 -7.80
N SER A 269 17.47 -7.43 -7.17
CA SER A 269 18.43 -7.20 -6.08
C SER A 269 19.61 -6.35 -6.51
N PHE A 270 20.17 -6.63 -7.70
CA PHE A 270 21.23 -5.82 -8.31
C PHE A 270 20.76 -4.39 -8.59
N SER A 271 19.58 -4.25 -9.20
CA SER A 271 19.03 -2.95 -9.59
C SER A 271 18.88 -1.99 -8.40
N LEU A 272 18.40 -2.48 -7.24
CA LEU A 272 18.14 -1.63 -6.08
C LEU A 272 19.37 -0.88 -5.58
N TRP A 273 20.50 -1.55 -5.36
CA TRP A 273 21.71 -0.89 -4.88
C TRP A 273 22.43 -0.15 -6.00
N PHE A 274 22.44 -0.70 -7.22
CA PHE A 274 23.11 -0.08 -8.36
C PHE A 274 22.48 1.27 -8.71
N PHE A 275 21.15 1.34 -8.87
CA PHE A 275 20.47 2.59 -9.20
C PHE A 275 20.49 3.60 -8.05
N PHE A 276 20.58 3.15 -6.79
CA PHE A 276 20.82 4.05 -5.67
C PHE A 276 22.21 4.73 -5.76
N ILE A 277 23.27 3.97 -6.02
CA ILE A 277 24.62 4.53 -6.19
C ILE A 277 24.69 5.40 -7.45
N PHE A 278 24.07 4.95 -8.54
CA PHE A 278 23.99 5.71 -9.79
C PHE A 278 23.33 7.09 -9.57
N PHE A 279 22.18 7.13 -8.88
CA PHE A 279 21.53 8.39 -8.50
C PHE A 279 22.44 9.27 -7.64
N LYS A 280 23.19 8.70 -6.70
CA LYS A 280 24.14 9.45 -5.88
C LYS A 280 25.27 10.06 -6.69
N ILE A 281 25.85 9.30 -7.63
CA ILE A 281 26.89 9.79 -8.54
C ILE A 281 26.33 10.93 -9.41
N GLN A 282 25.14 10.75 -10.00
CA GLN A 282 24.47 11.82 -10.75
C GLN A 282 24.31 13.09 -9.91
N TYR A 283 23.86 12.95 -8.66
CA TYR A 283 23.63 14.11 -7.79
C TYR A 283 24.93 14.81 -7.36
N ILE A 284 26.01 14.05 -7.13
CA ILE A 284 27.34 14.61 -6.89
C ILE A 284 27.80 15.42 -8.11
N ILE A 285 27.64 14.89 -9.32
CA ILE A 285 28.00 15.59 -10.56
C ILE A 285 27.17 16.88 -10.70
N MET A 286 25.85 16.81 -10.50
CA MET A 286 24.97 17.99 -10.54
C MET A 286 25.45 19.08 -9.58
N LYS A 287 25.93 18.72 -8.39
CA LYS A 287 26.44 19.68 -7.41
C LYS A 287 27.84 20.18 -7.73
N ALA A 288 28.69 19.35 -8.31
CA ALA A 288 30.02 19.75 -8.77
C ALA A 288 29.95 20.83 -9.86
N ILE A 289 28.97 20.75 -10.76
CA ILE A 289 28.73 21.76 -11.81
C ILE A 289 27.90 22.97 -11.34
N GLY A 290 27.50 23.02 -10.07
CA GLY A 290 26.79 24.17 -9.49
C GLY A 290 25.26 24.17 -9.64
N LEU A 291 24.61 23.06 -10.00
CA LEU A 291 23.14 23.04 -10.09
C LEU A 291 22.48 23.13 -8.69
N GLY A 292 21.61 24.13 -8.51
CA GLY A 292 20.88 24.42 -7.27
C GLY A 292 19.73 23.46 -6.93
N ILE A 293 19.54 22.36 -7.66
CA ILE A 293 18.38 21.47 -7.50
C ILE A 293 18.55 20.58 -6.25
N GLY A 294 17.52 20.49 -5.40
CA GLY A 294 17.49 19.57 -4.25
C GLY A 294 17.37 18.10 -4.67
N PRO A 295 17.87 17.14 -3.85
CA PRO A 295 17.91 15.74 -4.27
C PRO A 295 16.52 15.11 -4.36
N TRP A 296 15.60 15.50 -3.47
CA TRP A 296 14.20 15.10 -3.53
C TRP A 296 13.57 15.50 -4.86
N VAL A 297 13.73 16.76 -5.25
CA VAL A 297 13.19 17.28 -6.52
C VAL A 297 13.81 16.54 -7.70
N SER A 298 15.13 16.35 -7.71
CA SER A 298 15.80 15.59 -8.78
C SER A 298 15.25 14.16 -8.90
N CYS A 299 15.14 13.43 -7.79
CA CYS A 299 14.58 12.08 -7.76
C CYS A 299 13.11 12.07 -8.22
N SER A 300 12.28 12.95 -7.66
CA SER A 300 10.88 13.12 -8.01
C SER A 300 10.69 13.28 -9.52
N ARG A 301 11.41 14.22 -10.14
CA ARG A 301 11.30 14.49 -11.58
C ARG A 301 11.78 13.32 -12.44
N GLN A 302 12.85 12.63 -12.04
CA GLN A 302 13.33 11.43 -12.73
C GLN A 302 12.31 10.29 -12.67
N VAL A 303 11.73 10.02 -11.50
CA VAL A 303 10.70 9.00 -11.33
C VAL A 303 9.45 9.36 -12.14
N MET A 304 9.01 10.63 -12.12
CA MET A 304 7.89 11.08 -12.95
C MET A 304 8.14 10.80 -14.44
N GLY A 305 9.33 11.14 -14.95
CA GLY A 305 9.73 10.80 -16.32
C GLY A 305 9.73 9.29 -16.59
N GLY A 306 10.25 8.50 -15.64
CA GLY A 306 10.23 7.04 -15.71
C GLY A 306 8.81 6.47 -15.83
N TYR A 307 7.86 7.00 -15.05
CA TYR A 307 6.45 6.58 -15.09
C TYR A 307 5.80 6.92 -16.44
N LEU A 308 6.10 8.09 -17.03
CA LEU A 308 5.59 8.48 -18.35
C LEU A 308 5.99 7.51 -19.46
N VAL A 309 7.15 6.85 -19.35
CA VAL A 309 7.63 5.86 -20.32
C VAL A 309 7.18 4.44 -19.95
N PHE A 310 7.29 4.07 -18.68
CA PHE A 310 6.99 2.73 -18.19
C PHE A 310 5.53 2.33 -18.41
N VAL A 311 4.61 3.27 -18.19
CA VAL A 311 3.18 3.00 -18.24
C VAL A 311 2.73 2.64 -19.66
N PRO A 312 3.01 3.44 -20.70
CA PRO A 312 2.78 3.04 -22.08
C PRO A 312 3.45 1.70 -22.44
N ALA A 313 4.66 1.42 -21.94
CA ALA A 313 5.36 0.17 -22.22
C ALA A 313 4.62 -1.05 -21.65
N VAL A 314 4.13 -0.98 -20.40
CA VAL A 314 3.31 -2.06 -19.79
C VAL A 314 2.01 -2.27 -20.56
N PHE A 315 1.31 -1.19 -20.91
CA PHE A 315 0.09 -1.29 -21.73
C PHE A 315 0.37 -1.86 -23.12
N TRP A 316 1.50 -1.52 -23.73
CA TRP A 316 1.94 -2.04 -25.01
C TRP A 316 2.26 -3.54 -24.96
N ILE A 317 2.95 -4.00 -23.91
CA ILE A 317 3.24 -5.42 -23.70
C ILE A 317 1.93 -6.20 -23.45
N GLY A 318 1.03 -5.68 -22.64
CA GLY A 318 -0.26 -6.29 -22.31
C GLY A 318 -1.37 -6.11 -23.35
N ARG A 319 -1.10 -5.42 -24.47
CA ARG A 319 -2.14 -4.95 -25.43
C ARG A 319 -3.03 -6.06 -25.96
N GLU A 320 -2.48 -7.24 -26.25
CA GLU A 320 -3.25 -8.36 -26.79
C GLU A 320 -4.24 -8.92 -25.75
N HIS A 321 -3.81 -9.05 -24.50
CA HIS A 321 -4.68 -9.47 -23.40
C HIS A 321 -5.78 -8.45 -23.15
N ILE A 322 -5.40 -7.17 -23.05
CA ILE A 322 -6.34 -6.06 -22.84
C ILE A 322 -7.39 -6.02 -23.95
N VAL A 323 -6.97 -6.08 -25.22
CA VAL A 323 -7.88 -6.14 -26.37
C VAL A 323 -8.78 -7.38 -26.30
N THR A 324 -8.26 -8.53 -25.88
CA THR A 324 -9.08 -9.75 -25.77
C THR A 324 -10.14 -9.62 -24.67
N VAL A 325 -9.77 -9.07 -23.51
CA VAL A 325 -10.72 -8.77 -22.42
C VAL A 325 -11.78 -7.77 -22.91
N PHE A 326 -11.39 -6.68 -23.58
CA PHE A 326 -12.33 -5.71 -24.12
C PHE A 326 -13.28 -6.33 -25.16
N ARG A 327 -12.75 -7.11 -26.11
CA ARG A 327 -13.56 -7.80 -27.15
C ARG A 327 -14.56 -8.79 -26.56
N LYS A 328 -14.15 -9.60 -25.57
CA LYS A 328 -15.06 -10.51 -24.86
C LYS A 328 -16.18 -9.74 -24.18
N THR A 329 -15.85 -8.64 -23.51
CA THR A 329 -16.80 -7.91 -22.67
C THR A 329 -17.83 -7.11 -23.48
N PHE A 330 -17.49 -6.68 -24.70
CA PHE A 330 -18.44 -6.04 -25.63
C PHE A 330 -19.20 -7.01 -26.55
N GLY A 331 -19.03 -8.33 -26.37
CA GLY A 331 -19.67 -9.33 -27.26
C GLY A 331 -19.10 -9.34 -28.69
N LEU A 332 -18.10 -8.50 -28.98
CA LEU A 332 -17.45 -8.39 -30.29
C LEU A 332 -16.62 -9.62 -30.65
N GLY A 333 -16.37 -10.52 -29.70
CA GLY A 333 -15.74 -11.82 -29.94
C GLY A 333 -16.58 -12.82 -30.76
N HIS A 334 -17.85 -12.51 -31.07
CA HIS A 334 -18.70 -13.33 -31.94
C HIS A 334 -18.85 -12.78 -33.37
N ALA A 335 -18.38 -11.55 -33.65
CA ALA A 335 -18.71 -10.84 -34.89
C ALA A 335 -17.77 -11.11 -36.09
N ARG A 336 -16.83 -12.06 -35.97
CA ARG A 336 -15.94 -12.49 -37.08
C ARG A 336 -15.74 -14.00 -37.08
N THR A 337 -16.83 -14.74 -37.21
CA THR A 337 -16.82 -16.13 -37.70
C THR A 337 -17.34 -16.14 -39.13
N THR A 338 -16.56 -15.56 -40.04
CA THR A 338 -16.53 -16.06 -41.42
C THR A 338 -15.64 -17.30 -41.39
N ALA A 339 -16.11 -18.35 -42.05
CA ALA A 339 -15.59 -19.71 -42.00
C ALA A 339 -14.06 -19.83 -42.05
N THR A 340 -13.56 -20.94 -41.49
CA THR A 340 -12.17 -21.45 -41.58
C THR A 340 -11.13 -20.79 -40.64
N THR A 341 -11.17 -21.13 -39.34
CA THR A 341 -10.01 -21.56 -38.51
C THR A 341 -10.43 -21.65 -37.03
N THR A 342 -10.16 -22.80 -36.41
CA THR A 342 -10.12 -23.07 -34.95
C THR A 342 -10.77 -22.02 -34.04
N ALA A 343 -12.02 -22.29 -33.64
CA ALA A 343 -12.75 -21.51 -32.64
C ALA A 343 -11.89 -21.31 -31.38
N LYS A 344 -11.29 -20.12 -31.23
CA LYS A 344 -10.67 -19.70 -29.97
C LYS A 344 -11.79 -19.64 -28.94
N GLN A 345 -11.83 -20.64 -28.05
CA GLN A 345 -12.83 -20.71 -26.99
C GLN A 345 -12.93 -19.36 -26.24
N PRO A 346 -14.15 -18.93 -25.87
CA PRO A 346 -14.31 -17.74 -25.05
C PRO A 346 -13.47 -17.88 -23.78
N ILE A 347 -12.73 -16.82 -23.40
CA ILE A 347 -11.90 -16.85 -22.17
C ILE A 347 -12.79 -17.28 -21.01
N ASP A 348 -12.47 -18.34 -20.29
CA ASP A 348 -13.22 -18.70 -19.08
C ASP A 348 -12.92 -17.68 -17.95
N ASP A 349 -13.96 -17.08 -17.37
CA ASP A 349 -13.92 -16.20 -16.19
C ASP A 349 -14.75 -16.74 -15.00
N SER A 350 -15.06 -18.04 -15.00
CA SER A 350 -15.79 -18.72 -13.93
C SER A 350 -15.11 -18.58 -12.56
N ASN A 351 -13.78 -18.72 -12.53
CA ASN A 351 -12.93 -18.64 -11.34
C ASN A 351 -12.14 -17.31 -11.21
N GLU A 352 -12.55 -16.26 -11.92
CA GLU A 352 -12.03 -14.91 -11.67
C GLU A 352 -12.69 -14.30 -10.42
N PRO A 353 -11.98 -13.44 -9.66
CA PRO A 353 -12.50 -12.79 -8.45
C PRO A 353 -13.89 -12.18 -8.65
N VAL A 354 -14.05 -11.41 -9.73
CA VAL A 354 -15.36 -11.00 -10.26
C VAL A 354 -15.38 -11.28 -11.76
N SER A 355 -16.57 -11.40 -12.36
CA SER A 355 -16.66 -11.57 -13.82
C SER A 355 -16.06 -10.36 -14.54
N TYR A 356 -15.51 -10.56 -15.75
CA TYR A 356 -14.92 -9.43 -16.48
C TYR A 356 -15.94 -8.35 -16.84
N ARG A 357 -17.23 -8.70 -16.93
CA ARG A 357 -18.32 -7.73 -17.09
C ARG A 357 -18.45 -6.81 -15.88
N ILE A 358 -18.46 -7.37 -14.67
CA ILE A 358 -18.49 -6.60 -13.42
C ILE A 358 -17.21 -5.80 -13.28
N ALA A 359 -16.04 -6.39 -13.55
CA ALA A 359 -14.77 -5.69 -13.47
C ALA A 359 -14.73 -4.45 -14.38
N ARG A 360 -15.18 -4.59 -15.64
CA ARG A 360 -15.27 -3.46 -16.58
C ARG A 360 -16.19 -2.37 -16.05
N HIS A 361 -17.42 -2.71 -15.69
CA HIS A 361 -18.38 -1.71 -15.21
C HIS A 361 -17.93 -1.08 -13.89
N GLY A 362 -17.31 -1.85 -13.00
CA GLY A 362 -16.75 -1.35 -11.76
C GLY A 362 -15.59 -0.38 -11.97
N VAL A 363 -14.74 -0.62 -12.98
CA VAL A 363 -13.70 0.36 -13.35
C VAL A 363 -14.32 1.61 -13.95
N ILE A 364 -15.23 1.50 -14.93
CA ILE A 364 -15.82 2.66 -15.61
C ILE A 364 -16.68 3.49 -14.65
N LEU A 365 -17.66 2.86 -13.99
CA LEU A 365 -18.58 3.55 -13.09
C LEU A 365 -17.86 4.06 -11.85
N GLY A 366 -16.91 3.29 -11.30
CA GLY A 366 -16.11 3.74 -10.17
C GLY A 366 -15.25 4.95 -10.54
N PHE A 367 -14.58 4.93 -11.70
CA PHE A 367 -13.79 6.07 -12.18
C PHE A 367 -14.66 7.32 -12.40
N ILE A 368 -15.82 7.18 -13.04
CA ILE A 368 -16.78 8.29 -13.22
C ILE A 368 -17.27 8.81 -11.86
N THR A 369 -17.64 7.92 -10.94
CA THR A 369 -18.13 8.31 -9.60
C THR A 369 -17.07 9.10 -8.83
N LEU A 370 -15.82 8.67 -8.88
CA LEU A 370 -14.70 9.38 -8.25
C LEU A 370 -14.47 10.75 -8.91
N ILE A 371 -14.57 10.87 -10.23
CA ILE A 371 -14.50 12.18 -10.92
C ILE A 371 -15.65 13.08 -10.45
N VAL A 372 -16.88 12.58 -10.47
CA VAL A 372 -18.06 13.34 -10.05
C VAL A 372 -17.89 13.82 -8.61
N PHE A 373 -17.40 12.96 -7.72
CA PHE A 373 -17.06 13.33 -6.35
C PHE A 373 -16.07 14.50 -6.28
N LEU A 374 -14.94 14.41 -7.00
CA LEU A 374 -13.93 15.47 -7.02
C LEU A 374 -14.47 16.78 -7.62
N VAL A 375 -15.34 16.69 -8.63
CA VAL A 375 -15.98 17.86 -9.24
C VAL A 375 -16.96 18.52 -8.28
N ILE A 376 -17.79 17.73 -7.58
CA ILE A 376 -18.70 18.23 -6.53
C ILE A 376 -17.89 18.86 -5.38
N ALA A 377 -16.74 18.29 -5.04
CA ALA A 377 -15.81 18.88 -4.08
C ALA A 377 -15.23 20.22 -4.54
N GLY A 378 -15.26 20.52 -5.84
CA GLY A 378 -14.85 21.81 -6.40
C GLY A 378 -13.61 21.77 -7.29
N ILE A 379 -13.10 20.58 -7.62
CA ILE A 379 -12.02 20.43 -8.60
C ILE A 379 -12.59 20.56 -10.01
N THR A 380 -11.91 21.31 -10.88
CA THR A 380 -12.30 21.39 -12.30
C THR A 380 -12.22 20.03 -12.99
N THR A 381 -13.21 19.69 -13.83
CA THR A 381 -13.38 18.34 -14.41
C THR A 381 -12.12 17.76 -15.05
N TRP A 382 -11.41 18.53 -15.86
CA TRP A 382 -10.20 18.03 -16.54
C TRP A 382 -9.06 17.74 -15.55
N VAL A 383 -8.90 18.56 -14.49
CA VAL A 383 -7.92 18.33 -13.41
C VAL A 383 -8.26 17.07 -12.64
N ALA A 384 -9.54 16.85 -12.33
CA ALA A 384 -10.01 15.64 -11.66
C ALA A 384 -9.71 14.38 -12.51
N VAL A 385 -9.97 14.43 -13.82
CA VAL A 385 -9.70 13.34 -14.76
C VAL A 385 -8.20 13.01 -14.80
N VAL A 386 -7.33 14.02 -15.05
CA VAL A 386 -5.89 13.80 -15.17
C VAL A 386 -5.28 13.32 -13.85
N THR A 387 -5.72 13.88 -12.72
CA THR A 387 -5.25 13.47 -11.39
C THR A 387 -5.63 12.02 -11.09
N LEU A 388 -6.89 11.64 -11.30
CA LEU A 388 -7.34 10.26 -11.05
C LEU A 388 -6.68 9.26 -11.99
N LEU A 389 -6.54 9.58 -13.29
CA LEU A 389 -5.77 8.74 -14.21
C LEU A 389 -4.35 8.52 -13.69
N SER A 390 -3.69 9.60 -13.27
CA SER A 390 -2.33 9.54 -12.72
C SER A 390 -2.25 8.70 -11.44
N ILE A 391 -3.28 8.75 -10.57
CA ILE A 391 -3.39 7.90 -9.37
C ILE A 391 -3.50 6.42 -9.74
N PHE A 392 -4.40 6.06 -10.65
CA PHE A 392 -4.59 4.66 -11.05
C PHE A 392 -3.39 4.11 -11.80
N ILE A 393 -2.80 4.92 -12.67
CA ILE A 393 -1.54 4.60 -13.36
C ILE A 393 -0.45 4.33 -12.32
N THR A 394 -0.25 5.24 -11.36
CA THR A 394 0.75 5.08 -10.30
C THR A 394 0.49 3.80 -9.50
N SER A 395 -0.79 3.52 -9.20
CA SER A 395 -1.20 2.30 -8.50
C SER A 395 -0.84 1.03 -9.27
N VAL A 396 -1.00 1.01 -10.61
CA VAL A 396 -0.61 -0.12 -11.47
C VAL A 396 0.89 -0.34 -11.42
N VAL A 397 1.70 0.72 -11.57
CA VAL A 397 3.16 0.64 -11.57
C VAL A 397 3.68 0.14 -10.22
N LEU A 398 3.20 0.73 -9.12
CA LEU A 398 3.59 0.30 -7.79
C LEU A 398 3.16 -1.14 -7.51
N SER A 399 1.95 -1.52 -7.94
CA SER A 399 1.51 -2.92 -7.83
C SER A 399 2.45 -3.86 -8.57
N TRP A 400 2.85 -3.52 -9.80
CA TRP A 400 3.81 -4.29 -10.58
C TRP A 400 5.15 -4.45 -9.83
N MET A 401 5.69 -3.36 -9.29
CA MET A 401 6.95 -3.39 -8.53
C MET A 401 6.88 -4.30 -7.30
N VAL A 402 5.72 -4.35 -6.65
CA VAL A 402 5.50 -5.17 -5.46
C VAL A 402 5.28 -6.64 -5.82
N VAL A 403 4.38 -6.92 -6.78
CA VAL A 403 4.01 -8.32 -7.09
C VAL A 403 5.06 -9.05 -7.94
N ASN A 404 5.75 -8.34 -8.83
CA ASN A 404 6.82 -8.91 -9.64
C ASN A 404 8.19 -8.76 -8.95
N GLY A 405 8.48 -7.56 -8.45
CA GLY A 405 9.76 -7.22 -7.85
C GLY A 405 9.88 -7.58 -6.37
N GLY A 406 8.82 -8.00 -5.70
CA GLY A 406 8.83 -8.39 -4.28
C GLY A 406 9.22 -7.25 -3.32
N LEU A 407 9.12 -6.01 -3.78
CA LEU A 407 9.55 -4.85 -2.99
C LEU A 407 8.62 -4.65 -1.80
N LEU A 408 9.19 -4.74 -0.60
CA LEU A 408 8.49 -4.56 0.68
C LEU A 408 7.79 -3.22 0.79
N LEU A 409 8.53 -2.16 0.46
CA LEU A 409 8.09 -0.78 0.56
C LEU A 409 8.39 -0.11 -0.77
N VAL A 410 7.35 0.38 -1.42
CA VAL A 410 7.46 1.21 -2.62
C VAL A 410 6.79 2.54 -2.36
N GLN A 411 7.40 3.60 -2.85
CA GLN A 411 6.87 4.95 -2.76
C GLN A 411 7.03 5.67 -4.09
N ALA A 412 6.03 6.47 -4.44
CA ALA A 412 6.16 7.46 -5.50
C ALA A 412 6.58 8.80 -4.86
N PRO A 413 7.81 9.30 -5.11
CA PRO A 413 8.30 10.58 -4.58
C PRO A 413 7.67 11.80 -5.29
N PHE A 414 6.41 11.72 -5.67
CA PHE A 414 5.65 12.79 -6.31
C PHE A 414 4.16 12.64 -5.99
N PHE A 415 3.42 13.74 -6.06
CA PHE A 415 1.96 13.68 -6.00
C PHE A 415 1.39 13.68 -7.42
N PRO A 416 0.37 12.86 -7.74
CA PRO A 416 -0.18 12.82 -9.10
C PRO A 416 -0.68 14.17 -9.66
N SER A 417 -1.06 15.14 -8.82
CA SER A 417 -1.42 16.50 -9.26
C SER A 417 -0.20 17.36 -9.65
N GLU A 418 1.01 16.99 -9.23
CA GLU A 418 2.24 17.71 -9.57
C GLU A 418 2.53 17.67 -11.08
N TYR A 419 2.11 16.62 -11.80
CA TYR A 419 2.22 16.62 -13.27
C TYR A 419 1.58 17.84 -13.91
N ILE A 420 0.48 18.34 -13.34
CA ILE A 420 -0.23 19.52 -13.83
C ILE A 420 0.45 20.79 -13.32
N ASP A 421 0.69 20.86 -12.01
CA ASP A 421 1.27 22.03 -11.33
C ASP A 421 2.64 22.42 -11.93
N ILE A 422 3.49 21.44 -12.23
CA ILE A 422 4.84 21.69 -12.74
C ILE A 422 4.84 22.07 -14.22
N THR A 423 3.93 21.51 -15.02
CA THR A 423 3.94 21.70 -16.48
C THR A 423 3.14 22.92 -16.92
N LEU A 424 2.00 23.17 -16.27
CA LEU A 424 1.06 24.24 -16.63
C LEU A 424 1.03 25.38 -15.60
N GLY A 425 1.63 25.18 -14.42
CA GLY A 425 1.58 26.13 -13.31
C GLY A 425 0.33 25.99 -12.45
N SER A 426 0.45 26.43 -11.20
CA SER A 426 -0.63 26.42 -10.20
C SER A 426 -1.87 27.21 -10.65
N ASN A 427 -1.68 28.31 -11.39
CA ASN A 427 -2.77 29.11 -11.94
C ASN A 427 -3.69 28.31 -12.88
N ALA A 428 -3.15 27.39 -13.67
CA ALA A 428 -3.93 26.56 -14.57
C ALA A 428 -4.82 25.55 -13.81
N VAL A 429 -4.39 25.11 -12.63
CA VAL A 429 -5.16 24.19 -11.77
C VAL A 429 -6.36 24.91 -11.14
N GLY A 430 -6.16 26.18 -10.74
CA GLY A 430 -7.16 27.02 -10.10
C GLY A 430 -7.22 26.86 -8.58
N HIS A 431 -7.49 27.96 -7.86
CA HIS A 431 -7.45 28.04 -6.39
C HIS A 431 -8.30 26.97 -5.68
N LYS A 432 -9.55 26.79 -6.14
CA LYS A 432 -10.46 25.80 -5.56
C LYS A 432 -9.96 24.36 -5.74
N SER A 433 -9.48 24.04 -6.94
CA SER A 433 -8.88 22.74 -7.22
C SER A 433 -7.64 22.50 -6.35
N LEU A 434 -6.75 23.49 -6.20
CA LEU A 434 -5.55 23.36 -5.37
C LEU A 434 -5.90 23.11 -3.90
N ALA A 435 -6.88 23.84 -3.35
CA ALA A 435 -7.32 23.68 -1.97
C ALA A 435 -7.84 22.27 -1.71
N VAL A 436 -8.67 21.72 -2.61
CA VAL A 436 -9.21 20.35 -2.47
C VAL A 436 -8.14 19.28 -2.77
N LEU A 437 -7.22 19.52 -3.70
CA LEU A 437 -6.12 18.61 -3.99
C LEU A 437 -5.06 18.58 -2.87
N SER A 438 -5.10 19.52 -1.90
CA SER A 438 -4.24 19.44 -0.72
C SER A 438 -4.47 18.13 0.07
N PHE A 439 -5.71 17.65 0.13
CA PHE A 439 -6.06 16.38 0.76
C PHE A 439 -5.39 15.18 0.08
N GLN A 440 -5.26 15.21 -1.25
CA GLN A 440 -4.53 14.19 -2.01
C GLN A 440 -3.09 14.04 -1.50
N ARG A 441 -2.44 15.17 -1.16
CA ARG A 441 -1.05 15.17 -0.68
C ARG A 441 -0.92 14.46 0.67
N THR A 442 -1.99 14.38 1.46
CA THR A 442 -1.98 13.62 2.70
C THR A 442 -2.25 12.14 2.46
N PHE A 443 -3.27 11.77 1.68
CA PHE A 443 -3.59 10.37 1.41
C PHE A 443 -2.52 9.61 0.63
N LEU A 444 -1.90 10.28 -0.34
CA LEU A 444 -0.91 9.68 -1.23
C LEU A 444 0.52 10.01 -0.80
N ARG A 445 0.70 10.41 0.46
CA ARG A 445 2.02 10.62 1.05
C ARG A 445 2.78 9.31 1.16
N ASP A 446 2.10 8.24 1.57
CA ASP A 446 2.68 6.91 1.71
C ASP A 446 1.90 5.90 0.85
N TRP A 447 2.64 5.14 0.06
CA TRP A 447 2.09 4.11 -0.82
C TRP A 447 2.35 2.70 -0.31
N GLY A 448 3.06 2.55 0.82
CA GLY A 448 3.46 1.26 1.37
C GLY A 448 2.31 0.34 1.75
N GLU A 449 1.09 0.86 1.88
CA GLU A 449 -0.11 0.07 2.20
C GLU A 449 -1.20 0.17 1.13
N LEU A 450 -0.83 0.53 -0.10
CA LEU A 450 -1.75 0.55 -1.23
C LEU A 450 -2.49 -0.80 -1.35
N MET A 451 -3.81 -0.74 -1.52
CA MET A 451 -4.65 -1.93 -1.48
C MET A 451 -4.55 -2.82 -2.74
N MET A 452 -4.18 -2.26 -3.88
CA MET A 452 -4.12 -2.96 -5.17
C MET A 452 -3.12 -4.14 -5.19
N PRO A 453 -1.83 -3.99 -4.78
CA PRO A 453 -0.94 -5.14 -4.63
C PRO A 453 -1.48 -6.19 -3.66
N ASN A 454 -2.12 -5.75 -2.56
CA ASN A 454 -2.72 -6.66 -1.59
C ASN A 454 -3.86 -7.51 -2.21
N PHE A 455 -4.69 -6.96 -3.08
CA PHE A 455 -5.69 -7.75 -3.81
C PHE A 455 -5.05 -8.82 -4.70
N LEU A 456 -4.02 -8.46 -5.47
CA LEU A 456 -3.32 -9.40 -6.34
C LEU A 456 -2.61 -10.51 -5.55
N HIS A 457 -1.96 -10.17 -4.43
CA HIS A 457 -1.37 -11.14 -3.50
C HIS A 457 -2.41 -12.14 -3.01
N ARG A 458 -3.60 -11.68 -2.63
CA ARG A 458 -4.70 -12.55 -2.17
C ARG A 458 -5.23 -13.44 -3.29
N PHE A 459 -5.37 -12.92 -4.51
CA PHE A 459 -5.80 -13.70 -5.66
C PHE A 459 -4.81 -14.80 -6.03
N LYS A 460 -3.50 -14.52 -5.89
CA LYS A 460 -2.45 -15.52 -6.09
C LYS A 460 -2.39 -16.52 -4.94
N ALA A 461 -2.48 -16.06 -3.69
CA ALA A 461 -2.50 -16.94 -2.51
C ALA A 461 -3.72 -17.89 -2.51
N ALA A 462 -4.86 -17.46 -3.07
CA ALA A 462 -6.02 -18.32 -3.30
C ALA A 462 -5.69 -19.56 -4.13
N ASP A 463 -4.79 -19.43 -5.11
CA ASP A 463 -4.37 -20.52 -5.99
C ASP A 463 -3.52 -21.53 -5.24
N GLU A 464 -2.66 -21.05 -4.33
CA GLU A 464 -1.81 -21.91 -3.50
C GLU A 464 -2.63 -22.77 -2.53
N VAL A 465 -3.77 -22.27 -2.05
CA VAL A 465 -4.69 -23.02 -1.17
C VAL A 465 -5.90 -23.60 -1.89
N GLN A 466 -5.93 -23.57 -3.23
CA GLN A 466 -6.99 -24.15 -4.07
C GLN A 466 -8.41 -23.64 -3.74
N VAL A 467 -8.54 -22.35 -3.36
CA VAL A 467 -9.82 -21.70 -3.11
C VAL A 467 -10.31 -20.98 -4.35
N ALA A 468 -11.61 -21.13 -4.65
CA ALA A 468 -12.25 -20.34 -5.69
C ALA A 468 -12.16 -18.84 -5.37
N ARG A 469 -11.47 -18.07 -6.22
CA ARG A 469 -11.14 -16.65 -5.98
C ARG A 469 -12.37 -15.79 -5.75
N ARG A 470 -13.48 -16.13 -6.40
CA ARG A 470 -14.77 -15.45 -6.25
C ARG A 470 -15.33 -15.52 -4.83
N ARG A 471 -15.00 -16.56 -4.05
CA ARG A 471 -15.42 -16.67 -2.64
C ARG A 471 -14.65 -15.73 -1.72
N ILE A 472 -13.48 -15.25 -2.14
CA ILE A 472 -12.63 -14.35 -1.34
C ILE A 472 -13.13 -12.91 -1.41
N VAL A 473 -13.72 -12.48 -2.55
CA VAL A 473 -14.21 -11.12 -2.74
C VAL A 473 -15.19 -10.65 -1.65
N PRO A 474 -16.28 -11.38 -1.30
CA PRO A 474 -17.18 -10.94 -0.23
C PRO A 474 -16.49 -10.90 1.14
N ILE A 475 -15.56 -11.81 1.42
CA ILE A 475 -14.79 -11.83 2.67
C ILE A 475 -13.94 -10.55 2.79
N LEU A 476 -13.27 -10.16 1.70
CA LEU A 476 -12.51 -8.91 1.66
C LEU A 476 -13.41 -7.68 1.75
N GLY A 477 -14.57 -7.69 1.09
CA GLY A 477 -15.54 -6.61 1.18
C GLY A 477 -16.00 -6.38 2.62
N ILE A 478 -16.37 -7.46 3.32
CA ILE A 478 -16.75 -7.41 4.75
C ILE A 478 -15.58 -6.91 5.60
N ALA A 479 -14.36 -7.44 5.39
CA ALA A 479 -13.19 -7.01 6.13
C ALA A 479 -12.87 -5.51 5.95
N ILE A 480 -13.02 -4.98 4.73
CA ILE A 480 -12.83 -3.56 4.42
C ILE A 480 -13.89 -2.72 5.15
N VAL A 481 -15.17 -3.09 5.05
CA VAL A 481 -16.25 -2.35 5.72
C VAL A 481 -16.05 -2.33 7.22
N ILE A 482 -15.74 -3.48 7.82
CA ILE A 482 -15.47 -3.58 9.27
C ILE A 482 -14.24 -2.73 9.65
N ALA A 483 -13.18 -2.75 8.86
CA ALA A 483 -11.96 -1.98 9.15
C ALA A 483 -12.11 -0.47 8.94
N ILE A 484 -13.13 -0.01 8.21
CA ILE A 484 -13.48 1.42 8.11
C ILE A 484 -14.36 1.84 9.30
N LEU A 485 -15.24 0.96 9.78
CA LEU A 485 -16.18 1.24 10.87
C LEU A 485 -15.56 1.18 12.26
N ILE A 486 -14.60 0.26 12.49
CA ILE A 486 -13.85 0.09 13.73
C ILE A 486 -12.57 0.91 13.67
#